data_AF-A0A2V7UIV8-F1
#
_entry.id   AF-A0A2V7UIV8-F1
#
_cell.length_a   1.000
_cell.length_b   1.000
_cell.length_c   1.000
_cell.angle_alpha   90.00
_cell.angle_beta   90.00
_cell.angle_gamma   90.00
#
_symmetry.space_group_name_H-M   'P 1'
#
loop_
_entity.id
_entity.type
_entity.pdbx_description
1 polymer ?
#
loop_
_entity_poly.entity_id
_entity_poly.type
_entity_poly.pdbx_seq_one_letter_code
_entity_poly.pdbx_strand_id
1 'polypeptide(L)'
;MDRLRRRSPVRFELVAANVDQGYNGFRSDIIEDHLKAGGHRYHIEMTEIAHTIRKKMDPADTHCSLCARLRRGVLYRLATQLDCNKIALGHHADDIIETLLMLQLFNGQIKAMPPVLRAKNDVHTVIRPMVYVWEQDVIQYAREMKFPVVCCCCPACGDTSLQRQQIKAFLKRLEEGHPGIKNSLLRATRNIQLPYLMDPRYLPSQEEAERPASHERVGEAALP
;
A
#
# COMPACT_ATOMS: atom_id res chain seq x y z
N MET A 1 18.49 -9.62 -8.26
CA MET A 1 18.72 -9.14 -6.88
C MET A 1 20.14 -8.66 -6.64
N ASP A 2 21.16 -9.30 -7.21
CA ASP A 2 22.56 -8.90 -7.01
C ASP A 2 22.87 -7.48 -7.48
N ARG A 3 22.22 -7.03 -8.55
CA ARG A 3 22.36 -5.64 -9.03
C ARG A 3 21.89 -4.60 -8.00
N LEU A 4 20.83 -4.90 -7.25
CA LEU A 4 20.32 -4.01 -6.19
C LEU A 4 21.23 -4.07 -4.96
N ARG A 5 21.67 -5.27 -4.55
CA ARG A 5 22.62 -5.44 -3.45
C ARG A 5 23.95 -4.71 -3.69
N ARG A 6 24.46 -4.73 -4.93
CA ARG A 6 25.71 -4.04 -5.31
C ARG A 6 25.60 -2.52 -5.29
N ARG A 7 24.42 -1.96 -5.52
CA ARG A 7 24.17 -0.50 -5.58
C ARG A 7 23.59 0.07 -4.28
N SER A 8 23.12 -0.81 -3.40
CA SER A 8 22.49 -0.42 -2.14
C SER A 8 23.55 0.02 -1.12
N PRO A 9 23.35 1.15 -0.42
CA PRO A 9 24.22 1.55 0.69
C PRO A 9 24.04 0.65 1.93
N VAL A 10 23.02 -0.22 1.93
CA VAL A 10 22.74 -1.15 3.03
C VAL A 10 22.88 -2.60 2.58
N ARG A 11 23.39 -3.44 3.49
CA ARG A 11 23.40 -4.90 3.33
C ARG A 11 22.03 -5.46 3.70
N PHE A 12 21.48 -6.32 2.85
CA PHE A 12 20.19 -6.95 3.11
C PHE A 12 20.10 -8.33 2.46
N GLU A 13 19.32 -9.18 3.11
CA GLU A 13 18.85 -10.44 2.57
C GLU A 13 17.36 -10.35 2.22
N LEU A 14 16.91 -11.22 1.32
CA LEU A 14 15.51 -11.28 0.93
C LEU A 14 15.03 -12.72 1.03
N VAL A 15 13.86 -12.87 1.60
CA VAL A 15 13.08 -14.11 1.59
C VAL A 15 11.72 -13.78 1.00
N ALA A 16 11.35 -14.45 -0.08
CA ALA A 16 10.02 -14.30 -0.66
C ALA A 16 9.00 -15.08 0.18
N ALA A 17 7.96 -14.41 0.67
CA ALA A 17 6.88 -15.08 1.40
C ALA A 17 5.59 -14.97 0.58
N ASN A 18 4.99 -16.12 0.25
CA ASN A 18 3.67 -16.19 -0.33
C ASN A 18 2.68 -16.68 0.73
N VAL A 19 1.50 -16.05 0.80
CA VAL A 19 0.40 -16.50 1.68
C VAL A 19 -0.73 -16.95 0.78
N ASP A 20 -0.86 -18.27 0.61
CA ASP A 20 -2.00 -18.88 -0.07
C ASP A 20 -3.20 -18.83 0.88
N GLN A 21 -4.28 -18.19 0.43
CA GLN A 21 -5.46 -17.95 1.27
C GLN A 21 -6.40 -19.16 1.32
N GLY A 22 -6.17 -20.19 0.52
CA GLY A 22 -7.06 -21.35 0.41
C GLY A 22 -8.28 -21.11 -0.48
N TYR A 23 -8.21 -20.17 -1.43
CA TYR A 23 -9.22 -20.05 -2.49
C TYR A 23 -8.99 -21.11 -3.55
N ASN A 24 -10.06 -21.73 -4.05
CA ASN A 24 -9.96 -22.71 -5.12
C ASN A 24 -9.40 -22.06 -6.38
N GLY A 25 -8.42 -22.71 -7.02
CA GLY A 25 -7.75 -22.22 -8.22
C GLY A 25 -6.57 -21.27 -8.00
N PHE A 26 -6.23 -20.91 -6.75
CA PHE A 26 -4.99 -20.17 -6.48
C PHE A 26 -3.77 -21.01 -6.86
N ARG A 27 -2.92 -20.48 -7.74
CA ARG A 27 -1.76 -21.19 -8.31
C ARG A 27 -0.47 -20.86 -7.58
N SER A 28 -0.37 -21.27 -6.32
CA SER A 28 0.85 -21.13 -5.51
C SER A 28 2.03 -21.92 -6.10
N ASP A 29 1.75 -23.01 -6.81
CA ASP A 29 2.71 -23.83 -7.56
C ASP A 29 3.48 -23.02 -8.61
N ILE A 30 2.80 -22.17 -9.39
CA ILE A 30 3.46 -21.32 -10.41
C ILE A 30 4.45 -20.34 -9.75
N ILE A 31 4.08 -19.78 -8.60
CA ILE A 31 4.93 -18.85 -7.85
C ILE A 31 6.14 -19.62 -7.30
N GLU A 32 5.90 -20.80 -6.73
CA GLU A 32 6.95 -21.63 -6.17
C GLU A 32 7.96 -22.07 -7.23
N ASP A 33 7.49 -22.56 -8.38
CA ASP A 33 8.35 -22.99 -9.49
C ASP A 33 9.22 -21.85 -10.02
N HIS A 34 8.66 -20.65 -10.13
CA HIS A 34 9.43 -19.46 -10.51
C HIS A 34 10.52 -19.10 -9.49
N LEU A 35 10.20 -19.17 -8.20
CA LEU A 35 11.16 -18.88 -7.12
C LEU A 35 12.26 -19.96 -7.04
N LYS A 36 11.90 -21.24 -7.23
CA LYS A 36 12.84 -22.36 -7.32
C LYS A 36 13.78 -22.19 -8.52
N ALA A 37 13.24 -21.93 -9.71
CA ALA A 37 14.03 -21.75 -10.93
C ALA A 37 14.99 -20.55 -10.82
N GLY A 38 14.60 -19.50 -10.09
CA GLY A 38 15.45 -18.34 -9.80
C GLY A 38 16.48 -18.54 -8.68
N GLY A 39 16.48 -19.71 -8.00
CA GLY A 39 17.35 -19.97 -6.85
C GLY A 39 17.10 -19.03 -5.67
N HIS A 40 15.87 -18.54 -5.50
CA HIS A 40 15.52 -17.60 -4.45
C HIS A 40 15.19 -18.32 -3.15
N ARG A 41 15.52 -17.72 -2.00
CA ARG A 41 15.03 -18.20 -0.70
C ARG A 41 13.56 -17.79 -0.57
N TYR A 42 12.69 -18.75 -0.29
CA TYR A 42 11.25 -18.49 -0.21
C TYR A 42 10.55 -19.35 0.86
N HIS A 43 9.31 -18.96 1.18
CA HIS A 43 8.38 -19.71 2.01
C HIS A 43 6.97 -19.58 1.43
N ILE A 44 6.30 -20.70 1.18
CA ILE A 44 4.88 -20.73 0.77
C ILE A 44 4.05 -21.16 1.98
N GLU A 45 3.20 -20.27 2.46
CA GLU A 45 2.32 -20.54 3.60
C GLU A 45 0.89 -20.80 3.12
N MET A 46 0.41 -22.02 3.29
CA MET A 46 -0.99 -22.36 3.09
C MET A 46 -1.82 -21.97 4.32
N THR A 47 -2.99 -21.35 4.10
CA THR A 47 -3.84 -20.85 5.18
C THR A 47 -5.33 -21.11 4.94
N GLU A 48 -6.10 -21.13 6.03
CA GLU A 48 -7.55 -21.28 6.03
C GLU A 48 -8.30 -19.93 6.02
N ILE A 49 -7.70 -18.89 5.44
CA ILE A 49 -8.28 -17.54 5.43
C ILE A 49 -9.61 -17.53 4.66
N ALA A 50 -9.65 -18.18 3.49
CA ALA A 50 -10.85 -18.26 2.68
C ALA A 50 -11.99 -18.98 3.40
N HIS A 51 -11.68 -20.08 4.10
CA HIS A 51 -12.66 -20.78 4.95
C HIS A 51 -13.18 -19.87 6.07
N THR A 52 -12.27 -19.17 6.77
CA THR A 52 -12.62 -18.25 7.86
C THR A 52 -13.55 -17.12 7.39
N ILE A 53 -13.28 -16.54 6.21
CA ILE A 53 -14.12 -15.50 5.62
C ILE A 53 -15.52 -16.05 5.34
N ARG A 54 -15.63 -17.19 4.65
CA ARG A 54 -16.93 -17.83 4.34
C ARG A 54 -17.75 -18.15 5.58
N LYS A 55 -17.10 -18.50 6.70
CA LYS A 55 -17.78 -18.82 7.96
C LYS A 55 -18.26 -17.59 8.73
N LYS A 56 -17.56 -16.45 8.62
CA LYS A 56 -17.76 -15.28 9.49
C LYS A 56 -18.47 -14.11 8.82
N MET A 57 -18.61 -14.11 7.50
CA MET A 57 -19.14 -12.97 6.75
C MET A 57 -20.24 -13.44 5.82
N ASP A 58 -21.28 -12.60 5.67
CA ASP A 58 -22.32 -12.83 4.67
C ASP A 58 -21.72 -12.64 3.27
N PRO A 59 -22.06 -13.45 2.26
CA PRO A 59 -21.65 -13.22 0.87
C PRO A 59 -21.83 -11.77 0.38
N ALA A 60 -22.83 -11.05 0.88
CA ALA A 60 -23.10 -9.65 0.54
C ALA A 60 -22.12 -8.64 1.19
N ASP A 61 -21.39 -9.03 2.23
CA ASP A 61 -20.45 -8.15 2.93
C ASP A 61 -19.13 -7.96 2.17
N THR A 62 -18.45 -6.84 2.43
CA THR A 62 -17.14 -6.58 1.85
C THR A 62 -16.03 -7.41 2.53
N HIS A 63 -15.75 -8.59 1.98
CA HIS A 63 -14.76 -9.57 2.47
C HIS A 63 -13.30 -9.10 2.49
N CYS A 64 -12.95 -8.13 1.64
CA CYS A 64 -11.57 -7.72 1.37
C CYS A 64 -10.84 -7.13 2.58
N SER A 65 -11.55 -6.43 3.46
CA SER A 65 -10.94 -5.80 4.65
C SER A 65 -10.46 -6.86 5.66
N LEU A 66 -11.29 -7.86 5.95
CA LEU A 66 -10.97 -8.97 6.84
C LEU A 66 -9.84 -9.81 6.25
N CYS A 67 -9.94 -10.16 4.97
CA CYS A 67 -8.90 -10.90 4.25
C CYS A 67 -7.53 -10.21 4.35
N ALA A 68 -7.48 -8.90 4.05
CA ALA A 68 -6.24 -8.12 4.14
C ALA A 68 -5.67 -8.09 5.56
N ARG A 69 -6.51 -8.01 6.59
CA ARG A 69 -6.09 -8.05 7.99
C ARG A 69 -5.51 -9.40 8.40
N LEU A 70 -6.15 -10.50 8.00
CA LEU A 70 -5.68 -11.86 8.29
C LEU A 70 -4.35 -12.16 7.58
N ARG A 71 -4.22 -11.82 6.29
CA ARG A 71 -2.96 -11.97 5.54
C ARG A 71 -1.81 -11.20 6.18
N ARG A 72 -2.07 -9.98 6.64
CA ARG A 72 -1.06 -9.17 7.34
C ARG A 72 -0.59 -9.85 8.63
N GLY A 73 -1.50 -10.44 9.40
CA GLY A 73 -1.16 -11.21 10.60
C GLY A 73 -0.25 -12.40 10.28
N VAL A 74 -0.54 -13.14 9.21
CA VAL A 74 0.30 -14.25 8.73
C VAL A 74 1.68 -13.75 8.32
N LEU A 75 1.77 -12.67 7.52
CA LEU A 75 3.05 -12.09 7.11
C LEU A 75 3.90 -11.64 8.31
N TYR A 76 3.28 -11.09 9.35
CA TYR A 76 4.00 -10.67 10.57
C TYR A 76 4.54 -11.87 11.34
N ARG A 77 3.75 -12.95 11.44
CA ARG A 77 4.22 -14.21 12.04
C ARG A 77 5.38 -14.81 11.24
N LEU A 78 5.24 -14.90 9.92
CA LEU A 78 6.29 -15.42 9.04
C LEU A 78 7.56 -14.59 9.12
N ALA A 79 7.44 -13.26 9.20
CA ALA A 79 8.59 -12.39 9.37
C ALA A 79 9.37 -12.73 10.65
N THR A 80 8.70 -12.98 11.77
CA THR A 80 9.37 -13.44 13.00
C THR A 80 10.01 -14.83 12.80
N GLN A 81 9.28 -15.78 12.22
CA GLN A 81 9.75 -17.16 12.05
C GLN A 81 10.95 -17.27 11.10
N LEU A 82 11.05 -16.37 10.13
CA LEU A 82 12.11 -16.32 9.13
C LEU A 82 13.26 -15.36 9.50
N ASP A 83 13.23 -14.80 10.71
CA ASP A 83 14.21 -13.83 11.23
C ASP A 83 14.34 -12.55 10.37
N CYS A 84 13.20 -12.08 9.86
CA CYS A 84 13.11 -10.85 9.08
C CYS A 84 12.74 -9.66 9.97
N ASN A 85 13.44 -8.53 9.82
CA ASN A 85 13.14 -7.27 10.52
C ASN A 85 12.25 -6.30 9.72
N LYS A 86 12.03 -6.60 8.43
CA LYS A 86 11.27 -5.76 7.48
C LYS A 86 10.37 -6.61 6.60
N ILE A 87 9.21 -6.04 6.27
CA ILE A 87 8.24 -6.64 5.35
C ILE A 87 8.05 -5.69 4.18
N ALA A 88 8.55 -6.08 3.01
CA ALA A 88 8.38 -5.31 1.79
C ALA A 88 7.06 -5.68 1.09
N LEU A 89 6.21 -4.70 0.85
CA LEU A 89 4.95 -4.89 0.11
C LEU A 89 5.00 -4.09 -1.19
N GLY A 90 4.61 -4.72 -2.30
CA GLY A 90 4.65 -4.16 -3.66
C GLY A 90 3.56 -3.12 -3.97
N HIS A 91 3.18 -2.29 -3.00
CA HIS A 91 2.20 -1.23 -3.25
C HIS A 91 2.82 -0.13 -4.12
N HIS A 92 2.14 0.21 -5.20
CA HIS A 92 2.56 1.22 -6.17
C HIS A 92 1.87 2.57 -5.93
N ALA A 93 2.23 3.61 -6.70
CA ALA A 93 1.73 4.97 -6.54
C ALA A 93 0.19 5.05 -6.63
N ASP A 94 -0.43 4.34 -7.60
CA ASP A 94 -1.90 4.26 -7.70
C ASP A 94 -2.54 3.71 -6.41
N ASP A 95 -1.97 2.67 -5.78
CA ASP A 95 -2.51 2.13 -4.53
C ASP A 95 -2.59 3.18 -3.43
N ILE A 96 -1.61 4.09 -3.38
CA ILE A 96 -1.52 5.15 -2.36
C ILE A 96 -2.64 6.17 -2.56
N ILE A 97 -2.80 6.68 -3.78
CA ILE A 97 -3.82 7.70 -4.10
C ILE A 97 -5.24 7.11 -4.10
N GLU A 98 -5.41 5.85 -4.51
CA GLU A 98 -6.68 5.14 -4.40
C GLU A 98 -7.08 5.00 -2.93
N THR A 99 -6.14 4.58 -2.07
CA THR A 99 -6.41 4.44 -0.64
C THR A 99 -6.69 5.78 0.03
N LEU A 100 -5.97 6.84 -0.35
CA LEU A 100 -6.24 8.20 0.11
C LEU A 100 -7.68 8.62 -0.21
N LEU A 101 -8.08 8.51 -1.48
CA LEU A 101 -9.40 8.92 -1.91
C LEU A 101 -10.51 8.05 -1.32
N MET A 102 -10.30 6.73 -1.21
CA MET A 102 -11.25 5.85 -0.55
C MET A 102 -11.52 6.30 0.89
N LEU A 103 -10.46 6.53 1.67
CA LEU A 103 -10.58 6.93 3.07
C LEU A 103 -11.17 8.34 3.22
N GLN A 104 -10.80 9.26 2.33
CA GLN A 104 -11.31 10.62 2.37
C GLN A 104 -12.80 10.68 1.99
N LEU A 105 -13.20 10.00 0.92
CA LEU A 105 -14.56 10.08 0.37
C LEU A 105 -15.56 9.19 1.10
N PHE A 106 -15.15 8.02 1.58
CA PHE A 106 -16.07 7.06 2.20
C PHE A 106 -15.91 6.92 3.72
N ASN A 107 -14.80 7.36 4.30
CA ASN A 107 -14.54 7.25 5.74
C ASN A 107 -14.31 8.61 6.43
N GLY A 108 -14.24 9.72 5.69
CA GLY A 108 -13.99 11.05 6.24
C GLY A 108 -12.59 11.20 6.87
N GLN A 109 -11.61 10.43 6.41
CA GLN A 109 -10.25 10.42 6.95
C GLN A 109 -9.21 10.85 5.91
N ILE A 110 -8.40 11.85 6.25
CA ILE A 110 -7.18 12.18 5.48
C ILE A 110 -6.07 11.22 5.92
N LYS A 111 -5.94 10.12 5.20
CA LYS A 111 -4.96 9.07 5.49
C LYS A 111 -4.63 8.30 4.23
N ALA A 112 -3.36 7.94 4.07
CA ALA A 112 -2.88 7.12 2.95
C ALA A 112 -2.04 5.94 3.48
N MET A 113 -1.10 5.46 2.67
CA MET A 113 -0.18 4.39 3.03
C MET A 113 1.27 4.92 3.00
N PRO A 114 1.89 5.22 4.14
CA PRO A 114 3.25 5.77 4.15
C PRO A 114 4.27 4.76 3.61
N PRO A 115 5.40 5.22 3.05
CA PRO A 115 6.44 4.33 2.52
C PRO A 115 7.07 3.44 3.59
N VAL A 116 7.13 3.92 4.82
CA VAL A 116 7.62 3.19 6.00
C VAL A 116 6.53 3.23 7.07
N LEU A 117 6.19 2.07 7.63
CA LEU A 117 5.23 1.95 8.71
C LEU A 117 5.78 0.98 9.76
N ARG A 118 6.10 1.49 10.94
CA ARG A 118 6.52 0.68 12.09
C ARG A 118 5.30 0.00 12.72
N ALA A 119 5.37 -1.31 12.94
CA ALA A 119 4.29 -2.04 13.61
C ALA A 119 4.20 -1.61 15.08
N LYS A 120 3.00 -1.67 15.66
CA LYS A 120 2.72 -1.18 17.03
C LYS A 120 3.55 -1.86 18.13
N ASN A 121 4.05 -3.05 17.87
CA ASN A 121 4.89 -3.81 18.81
C ASN A 121 6.39 -3.61 18.55
N ASP A 122 6.77 -2.70 17.64
CA ASP A 122 8.16 -2.38 17.28
C ASP A 122 9.02 -3.53 16.74
N VAL A 123 8.44 -4.73 16.57
CA VAL A 123 9.15 -5.91 16.07
C VAL A 123 9.42 -5.80 14.56
N HIS A 124 8.43 -5.36 13.80
CA HIS A 124 8.46 -5.39 12.33
C HIS A 124 8.22 -4.02 11.71
N THR A 125 8.98 -3.71 10.65
CA THR A 125 8.76 -2.50 9.85
C THR A 125 8.22 -2.87 8.46
N VAL A 126 7.05 -2.35 8.09
CA VAL A 126 6.54 -2.48 6.73
C VAL A 126 7.16 -1.39 5.87
N ILE A 127 7.74 -1.79 4.73
CA ILE A 127 8.28 -0.89 3.72
C ILE A 127 7.54 -1.08 2.39
N ARG A 128 7.41 0.00 1.61
CA ARG A 128 6.78 0.00 0.29
C ARG A 128 7.75 0.60 -0.72
N PRO A 129 8.63 -0.20 -1.33
CA PRO A 129 9.66 0.31 -2.23
C PRO A 129 9.10 0.94 -3.52
N MET A 130 7.85 0.63 -3.88
CA MET A 130 7.24 1.00 -5.16
C MET A 130 6.31 2.23 -5.09
N VAL A 131 6.30 2.98 -3.98
CA VAL A 131 5.36 4.11 -3.78
C VAL A 131 5.41 5.23 -4.83
N TYR A 132 6.47 5.26 -5.64
CA TYR A 132 6.65 6.24 -6.73
C TYR A 132 6.57 5.62 -8.13
N VAL A 133 6.25 4.34 -8.24
CA VAL A 133 6.11 3.62 -9.51
C VAL A 133 4.62 3.58 -9.87
N TRP A 134 4.25 3.89 -11.09
CA TRP A 134 2.84 3.82 -11.52
C TRP A 134 2.45 2.40 -11.90
N GLU A 135 1.17 2.05 -11.74
CA GLU A 135 0.66 0.71 -12.05
C GLU A 135 0.97 0.29 -13.50
N GLN A 136 0.87 1.24 -14.45
CA GLN A 136 1.16 0.98 -15.86
C GLN A 136 2.62 0.55 -16.08
N ASP A 137 3.56 1.18 -15.39
CA ASP A 137 4.99 0.83 -15.46
C ASP A 137 5.23 -0.57 -14.89
N VAL A 138 4.56 -0.92 -13.78
CA VAL A 138 4.64 -2.25 -13.19
C VAL A 138 4.12 -3.32 -14.15
N ILE A 139 2.96 -3.07 -14.78
CA ILE A 139 2.35 -3.98 -15.75
C ILE A 139 3.26 -4.16 -16.97
N GLN A 140 3.79 -3.07 -17.52
CA GLN A 140 4.69 -3.11 -18.66
C GLN A 140 5.95 -3.90 -18.32
N TYR A 141 6.60 -3.59 -17.20
CA TYR A 141 7.80 -4.27 -16.76
C TYR A 141 7.56 -5.77 -16.52
N ALA A 142 6.43 -6.14 -15.90
CA ALA A 142 6.09 -7.54 -15.68
C ALA A 142 5.90 -8.32 -16.98
N ARG A 143 5.33 -7.70 -18.02
CA ARG A 143 5.18 -8.31 -19.35
C ARG A 143 6.52 -8.48 -20.06
N GLU A 144 7.35 -7.44 -20.07
CA GLU A 144 8.67 -7.46 -20.71
C GLU A 144 9.58 -8.52 -20.09
N MET A 145 9.56 -8.61 -18.75
CA MET A 145 10.31 -9.61 -17.99
C MET A 145 9.67 -10.99 -17.96
N LYS A 146 8.45 -11.14 -18.53
CA LYS A 146 7.67 -12.38 -18.56
C LYS A 146 7.48 -13.00 -17.16
N PHE A 147 7.22 -12.16 -16.15
CA PHE A 147 6.95 -12.66 -14.81
C PHE A 147 5.61 -13.40 -14.77
N PRO A 148 5.53 -14.52 -14.04
CA PRO A 148 4.25 -15.19 -13.83
C PRO A 148 3.35 -14.31 -12.95
N VAL A 149 2.16 -13.98 -13.46
CA VAL A 149 1.15 -13.23 -12.70
C VAL A 149 0.06 -14.21 -12.26
N VAL A 150 -0.12 -14.34 -10.94
CA VAL A 150 -1.11 -15.25 -10.34
C VAL A 150 -2.23 -14.44 -9.70
N CYS A 151 -3.47 -14.78 -10.04
CA CYS A 151 -4.66 -14.16 -9.46
C CYS A 151 -4.92 -14.73 -8.06
N CYS A 152 -5.51 -13.92 -7.17
CA CYS A 152 -5.93 -14.38 -5.84
C CYS A 152 -7.14 -15.35 -5.87
N CYS A 153 -7.81 -15.50 -7.02
CA CYS A 153 -8.98 -16.36 -7.24
C CYS A 153 -10.15 -16.13 -6.26
N CYS A 154 -10.15 -14.99 -5.56
CA CYS A 154 -11.27 -14.58 -4.73
C CYS A 154 -12.48 -14.25 -5.64
N PRO A 155 -13.70 -14.75 -5.35
CA PRO A 155 -14.89 -14.46 -6.16
C PRO A 155 -15.24 -12.97 -6.25
N ALA A 156 -14.89 -12.19 -5.22
CA ALA A 156 -15.07 -10.73 -5.21
C ALA A 156 -13.96 -9.98 -5.96
N CYS A 157 -12.90 -10.68 -6.42
CA CYS A 157 -11.81 -10.05 -7.15
C CYS A 157 -12.29 -9.63 -8.54
N GLY A 158 -12.36 -8.32 -8.78
CA GLY A 158 -12.82 -7.75 -10.04
C GLY A 158 -14.26 -7.26 -10.02
N ASP A 159 -14.97 -7.37 -8.89
CA ASP A 159 -16.28 -6.76 -8.72
C ASP A 159 -16.15 -5.22 -8.79
N THR A 160 -16.84 -4.63 -9.77
CA THR A 160 -16.86 -3.18 -10.03
C THR A 160 -17.62 -2.41 -8.98
N SER A 161 -18.48 -3.06 -8.19
CA SER A 161 -19.17 -2.47 -7.05
C SER A 161 -18.20 -2.10 -5.91
N LEU A 162 -17.01 -2.73 -5.87
CA LEU A 162 -16.02 -2.44 -4.85
C LEU A 162 -15.52 -0.99 -4.95
N GLN A 163 -15.47 -0.31 -3.81
CA GLN A 163 -15.01 1.08 -3.68
C GLN A 163 -13.67 1.33 -4.40
N ARG A 164 -12.73 0.39 -4.34
CA ARG A 164 -11.44 0.52 -5.04
C ARG A 164 -11.59 0.59 -6.56
N GLN A 165 -12.46 -0.23 -7.15
CA GLN A 165 -12.71 -0.19 -8.60
C GLN A 165 -13.42 1.10 -9.02
N GLN A 166 -14.37 1.57 -8.21
CA GLN A 166 -15.03 2.86 -8.44
C GLN A 166 -14.03 4.03 -8.43
N ILE A 167 -13.12 4.06 -7.44
CA ILE A 167 -12.07 5.09 -7.34
C ILE A 167 -11.08 4.99 -8.49
N LYS A 168 -10.69 3.78 -8.91
CA LYS A 168 -9.82 3.59 -10.07
C LYS A 168 -10.45 4.14 -11.35
N ALA A 169 -11.72 3.85 -11.59
CA ALA A 169 -12.47 4.39 -12.72
C ALA A 169 -12.62 5.92 -12.64
N PHE A 170 -12.86 6.45 -11.43
CA PHE A 170 -12.92 7.90 -11.19
C PHE A 170 -11.59 8.60 -11.49
N LEU A 171 -10.48 8.06 -10.98
CA LEU A 171 -9.13 8.58 -11.25
C LEU A 171 -8.79 8.55 -12.74
N LYS A 172 -9.18 7.48 -13.45
CA LYS A 172 -8.98 7.39 -14.90
C LYS A 172 -9.68 8.54 -15.64
N ARG A 173 -10.96 8.80 -15.33
CA ARG A 173 -11.72 9.90 -15.95
C ARG A 173 -11.12 11.27 -15.62
N LEU A 174 -10.65 11.44 -14.38
CA LEU A 174 -10.00 12.70 -13.98
C LEU A 174 -8.68 12.92 -14.72
N GLU A 175 -7.86 11.88 -14.88
CA GLU A 175 -6.59 11.96 -15.61
C GLU A 175 -6.82 12.24 -17.12
N GLU A 176 -7.88 11.70 -17.72
CA GLU A 176 -8.27 11.99 -19.11
C GLU A 176 -8.65 13.46 -19.31
N GLY A 177 -9.38 14.06 -18.36
CA GLY A 177 -9.75 15.49 -18.42
C GLY A 177 -8.64 16.44 -17.97
N HIS A 178 -7.75 15.98 -17.09
CA HIS A 178 -6.70 16.78 -16.47
C HIS A 178 -5.41 15.95 -16.32
N PRO A 179 -4.57 15.89 -17.36
CA PRO A 179 -3.31 15.15 -17.32
C PRO A 179 -2.42 15.61 -16.16
N GLY A 180 -1.88 14.66 -15.40
CA GLY A 180 -1.02 14.91 -14.25
C GLY A 180 -1.75 15.01 -12.91
N ILE A 181 -3.07 14.80 -12.85
CA ILE A 181 -3.81 14.87 -11.58
C ILE A 181 -3.35 13.79 -10.59
N LYS A 182 -2.97 12.60 -11.08
CA LYS A 182 -2.38 11.56 -10.22
C LYS A 182 -1.08 12.01 -9.54
N ASN A 183 -0.21 12.72 -10.27
CA ASN A 183 1.01 13.31 -9.70
C ASN A 183 0.69 14.36 -8.64
N SER A 184 -0.31 15.20 -8.90
CA SER A 184 -0.78 16.21 -7.94
C SER A 184 -1.30 15.56 -6.65
N LEU A 185 -2.13 14.52 -6.76
CA LEU A 185 -2.64 13.75 -5.62
C LEU A 185 -1.52 13.08 -4.83
N LEU A 186 -0.56 12.44 -5.51
CA LEU A 186 0.58 11.82 -4.83
C LEU A 186 1.42 12.89 -4.11
N ARG A 187 1.66 14.05 -4.73
CA ARG A 187 2.37 15.18 -4.12
C ARG A 187 1.63 15.72 -2.89
N ALA A 188 0.30 15.78 -2.92
CA ALA A 188 -0.50 16.23 -1.79
C ALA A 188 -0.27 15.39 -0.52
N THR A 189 0.05 14.09 -0.67
CA THR A 189 0.35 13.21 0.48
C THR A 189 1.58 13.62 1.29
N ARG A 190 2.49 14.40 0.70
CA ARG A 190 3.73 14.89 1.35
C ARG A 190 3.77 16.41 1.52
N ASN A 191 2.73 17.12 1.11
CA ASN A 191 2.64 18.59 1.17
C ASN A 191 1.40 19.02 1.95
N ILE A 192 1.38 18.68 3.25
CA ILE A 192 0.23 18.94 4.13
C ILE A 192 0.45 20.26 4.86
N GLN A 193 -0.48 21.19 4.69
CA GLN A 193 -0.47 22.48 5.36
C GLN A 193 -1.31 22.39 6.64
N LEU A 194 -0.72 21.85 7.71
CA LEU A 194 -1.43 21.47 8.94
C LEU A 194 -2.27 22.59 9.59
N PRO A 195 -1.78 23.85 9.71
CA PRO A 195 -2.57 24.94 10.31
C PRO A 195 -3.80 25.35 9.49
N TYR A 196 -3.86 24.97 8.21
CA TYR A 196 -4.99 25.25 7.31
C TYR A 196 -6.00 24.10 7.28
N LEU A 197 -5.82 23.08 8.13
CA LEU A 197 -6.78 22.00 8.33
C LEU A 197 -7.55 22.20 9.64
N MET A 198 -8.72 21.58 9.74
CA MET A 198 -9.60 21.67 10.91
C MET A 198 -9.20 20.70 12.04
N ASP A 199 -7.92 20.36 12.16
CA ASP A 199 -7.43 19.48 13.23
C ASP A 199 -7.13 20.32 14.49
N PRO A 200 -7.88 20.15 15.59
CA PRO A 200 -7.74 20.99 16.79
C PRO A 200 -6.34 21.01 17.40
N ARG A 201 -5.49 20.02 17.08
CA ARG A 201 -4.09 19.97 17.55
C ARG A 201 -3.19 21.02 16.91
N TYR A 202 -3.62 21.61 15.79
CA TYR A 202 -2.86 22.61 15.02
C TYR A 202 -3.61 23.93 14.82
N LEU A 203 -4.81 24.06 15.41
CA LEU A 203 -5.54 25.32 15.44
C LEU A 203 -4.97 26.21 16.56
N PRO A 204 -4.94 27.54 16.36
CA PRO A 204 -4.50 28.46 17.41
C PRO A 204 -5.40 28.34 18.64
N SER A 205 -4.82 28.51 19.82
CA SER A 205 -5.59 28.70 21.04
C SER A 205 -6.40 30.01 20.97
N GLN A 206 -7.41 30.17 21.84
CA GLN A 206 -8.15 31.44 21.88
C GLN A 206 -7.23 32.64 22.19
N GLU A 207 -6.25 32.45 23.07
CA GLU A 207 -5.26 33.48 23.40
C GLU A 207 -4.35 33.83 22.21
N GLU A 208 -4.00 32.86 21.36
CA GLU A 208 -3.20 33.10 20.15
C GLU A 208 -4.00 33.80 19.04
N ALA A 209 -5.30 33.49 18.93
CA ALA A 209 -6.19 34.11 17.95
C ALA A 209 -6.49 35.59 18.29
N GLU A 210 -6.46 35.96 19.57
CA GLU A 210 -6.70 37.32 20.05
C GLU A 210 -5.46 38.22 20.01
N ARG A 211 -4.26 37.66 19.78
CA ARG A 211 -3.05 38.46 19.61
C ARG A 211 -3.11 39.28 18.32
N PRO A 212 -2.88 40.60 18.36
CA PRO A 212 -2.82 41.41 17.15
C PRO A 212 -1.71 40.87 16.25
N ALA A 213 -2.03 40.65 14.98
CA ALA A 213 -1.06 40.15 14.00
C ALA A 213 0.12 41.14 13.91
N SER A 214 1.26 40.78 14.48
CA SER A 214 2.50 41.53 14.27
C SER A 214 2.85 41.42 12.79
N HIS A 215 2.86 42.56 12.08
CA HIS A 215 3.35 42.66 10.72
C HIS A 215 4.87 42.40 10.67
N GLU A 216 5.28 41.14 10.82
CA GLU A 216 6.59 40.71 10.34
C GLU A 216 6.40 40.07 8.96
N ARG A 217 6.92 40.79 7.95
CA ARG A 217 7.06 40.29 6.58
C ARG A 217 7.88 38.99 6.65
N VAL A 218 7.22 37.87 6.39
CA VAL A 218 7.89 36.59 6.14
C VAL A 218 8.70 36.78 4.86
N GLY A 219 10.01 36.97 5.02
CA GLY A 219 10.97 36.90 3.94
C GLY A 219 10.90 35.51 3.30
N GLU A 220 11.01 35.47 1.97
CA GLU A 220 11.19 34.27 1.18
C GLU A 220 12.37 33.45 1.72
N ALA A 221 12.09 32.49 2.60
CA ALA A 221 13.01 31.42 2.89
C ALA A 221 12.87 30.40 1.75
N ALA A 222 13.79 30.51 0.79
CA ALA A 222 14.06 29.48 -0.20
C ALA A 222 14.17 28.11 0.50
N LEU A 223 13.32 27.18 0.08
CA LEU A 223 13.40 25.78 0.51
C LEU A 223 14.63 25.11 -0.14
N PRO A 224 15.43 24.34 0.62
CA PRO A 224 16.53 23.53 0.09
C PRO A 224 16.04 22.32 -0.72
#